data_AF-A0A5C8BBS4-F1
#
_entry.id   AF-A0A5C8BBS4-F1
#
_cell.length_a   1.000
_cell.length_b   1.000
_cell.length_c   1.000
_cell.angle_alpha   90.00
_cell.angle_beta   90.00
_cell.angle_gamma   90.00
#
_symmetry.space_group_name_H-M   'P 1'
#
loop_
_entity.id
_entity.type
_entity.pdbx_description
1 polymer ?
#
loop_
_entity_poly.entity_id
_entity_poly.type
_entity_poly.pdbx_seq_one_letter_code
_entity_poly.pdbx_strand_id
1 'polypeptide(L)'
;MVGDLKNMNIEFGPFMAKGLRRFIMFYFVRFTLLSLCFAPLTSRADMTPTSELNVWVMSTTAQPQQDMKEILRPFLLANPHLRVNVTVLNWESAWAKINAAADSGQGPDVVELGSTWVASILSKNVLEAVPSDLMKSLGGQQQFLPALWSSSHLYRDERVYALPWYGGARVAFYRTDLFKQAGIRAEDAFANWGSFKQAMRKLQSLKVDGKPIAALGYPGKHDWDILHNLAPWIWNAGGDFLSKDQTRSSINSPETLQAITFFKSFAEEGLVPTSALEKDSAQIEMAFFRGEFAVIFSGPWVLKVLSTEKAKGGQKESHTAANFSVAPYPAGIRGNQTLFSGSNLAVMKSSKNKEEAWRLLQFLMSREVQVKYSLLSGMLPARVDALHDPSLLKVAHYADFLEQIKLGRHYPVVPAWGKLENVFRSSIGQVMTANAKPNDSQPIEKLSKETASTIGVGVNSNAFSIKKILDKAAYEADQILKAKP
;
A
#
# COMPACT_ATOMS: atom_id res chain seq x y z
N MET A 1 -33.94 43.20 1.97
CA MET A 1 -35.28 43.81 2.04
C MET A 1 -35.66 43.92 3.49
N VAL A 2 -35.60 45.13 4.03
CA VAL A 2 -36.30 45.52 5.27
C VAL A 2 -37.77 45.71 4.89
N GLY A 3 -38.68 45.26 5.75
CA GLY A 3 -40.10 45.63 5.72
C GLY A 3 -41.04 44.51 5.32
N ASP A 4 -41.70 43.89 6.30
CA ASP A 4 -43.15 44.05 6.47
C ASP A 4 -43.63 43.09 7.57
N LEU A 5 -44.00 43.66 8.71
CA LEU A 5 -45.18 43.25 9.48
C LEU A 5 -45.64 44.48 10.26
N LYS A 6 -46.23 45.39 9.48
CA LYS A 6 -47.17 46.39 9.94
C LYS A 6 -48.22 45.74 10.85
N ASN A 7 -48.38 46.36 12.00
CA ASN A 7 -49.69 46.76 12.54
C ASN A 7 -50.70 45.63 12.80
N MET A 8 -50.65 45.06 13.99
CA MET A 8 -51.87 44.73 14.73
C MET A 8 -52.04 45.75 15.86
N ASN A 9 -53.05 46.61 15.72
CA ASN A 9 -53.55 47.51 16.74
C ASN A 9 -54.28 46.71 17.82
N ILE A 10 -53.95 46.95 19.09
CA ILE A 10 -54.83 46.63 20.22
C ILE A 10 -54.88 47.87 21.10
N GLU A 11 -56.03 48.56 21.09
CA GLU A 11 -56.36 49.62 22.04
C GLU A 11 -56.74 49.02 23.39
N PHE A 12 -56.21 49.57 24.49
CA PHE A 12 -56.70 49.31 25.85
C PHE A 12 -57.26 50.59 26.47
N GLY A 13 -58.52 50.50 26.90
CA GLY A 13 -59.28 51.56 27.58
C GLY A 13 -58.89 51.81 29.04
N PRO A 14 -59.52 52.81 29.68
CA PRO A 14 -58.96 53.52 30.83
C PRO A 14 -59.36 52.85 32.15
N PHE A 15 -58.59 51.85 32.60
CA PHE A 15 -58.68 51.37 33.99
C PHE A 15 -57.34 50.92 34.56
N MET A 16 -56.25 51.57 34.14
CA MET A 16 -54.87 51.28 34.56
C MET A 16 -54.25 52.50 35.25
N ALA A 17 -54.69 52.82 36.47
CA ALA A 17 -54.13 53.96 37.22
C ALA A 17 -53.86 53.70 38.71
N LYS A 18 -53.97 52.47 39.23
CA LYS A 18 -53.64 52.18 40.65
C LYS A 18 -52.83 50.91 40.95
N GLY A 19 -52.51 50.08 39.94
CA GLY A 19 -51.63 48.91 40.10
C GLY A 19 -50.14 49.14 39.79
N LEU A 20 -49.81 50.21 39.05
CA LEU A 20 -48.48 50.36 38.43
C LEU A 20 -47.42 51.02 39.33
N ARG A 21 -47.80 51.57 40.50
CA ARG A 21 -46.86 52.22 41.43
C ARG A 21 -46.23 51.28 42.48
N ARG A 22 -46.74 50.05 42.65
CA ARG A 22 -46.12 49.04 43.53
C ARG A 22 -45.22 48.04 42.80
N PHE A 23 -45.17 48.08 41.46
CA PHE A 23 -44.28 47.21 40.67
C PHE A 23 -42.92 47.86 40.32
N ILE A 24 -42.80 49.20 40.42
CA ILE A 24 -41.59 49.94 40.02
C ILE A 24 -40.54 50.02 41.14
N MET A 25 -40.89 49.71 42.39
CA MET A 25 -39.97 49.76 43.54
C MET A 25 -39.40 48.38 43.96
N PHE A 26 -39.54 47.36 43.11
CA PHE A 26 -38.88 46.04 43.29
C PHE A 26 -37.88 45.70 42.16
N TYR A 27 -37.76 46.55 41.12
CA TYR A 27 -36.84 46.33 40.00
C TYR A 27 -35.55 47.16 40.04
N PHE A 28 -35.41 48.11 40.98
CA PHE A 28 -34.23 48.98 41.06
C PHE A 28 -33.12 48.54 42.05
N VAL A 29 -33.26 47.38 42.70
CA VAL A 29 -32.22 46.81 43.60
C VAL A 29 -31.71 45.43 43.14
N ARG A 30 -32.05 45.02 41.91
CA ARG A 30 -31.53 43.78 41.28
C ARG A 30 -30.75 44.01 39.98
N PHE A 31 -30.30 45.24 39.73
CA PHE A 31 -29.50 45.60 38.56
C PHE A 31 -28.17 46.29 38.89
N THR A 32 -27.65 46.09 40.10
CA THR A 32 -26.33 46.61 40.54
C THR A 32 -25.42 45.52 41.13
N LEU A 33 -25.69 44.25 40.82
CA LEU A 33 -24.85 43.10 41.17
C LEU A 33 -24.85 42.05 40.03
N LEU A 34 -24.80 42.51 38.77
CA LEU A 34 -24.63 41.65 37.60
C LEU A 34 -23.71 42.31 36.55
N SER A 35 -22.65 42.97 37.02
CA SER A 35 -21.64 43.61 36.15
C SER A 35 -20.20 43.27 36.55
N LEU A 36 -20.00 42.13 37.22
CA LEU A 36 -18.69 41.62 37.67
C LEU A 36 -18.63 40.09 37.54
N CYS A 37 -18.95 39.59 36.35
CA CYS A 37 -18.51 38.28 35.84
C CYS A 37 -18.66 38.25 34.31
N PHE A 38 -18.32 39.34 33.62
CA PHE A 38 -17.76 39.21 32.28
C PHE A 38 -16.30 38.80 32.50
N ALA A 39 -16.07 37.51 32.76
CA ALA A 39 -14.79 36.94 32.40
C ALA A 39 -14.62 37.28 30.91
N PRO A 40 -13.52 37.90 30.48
CA PRO A 40 -13.27 38.02 29.05
C PRO A 40 -13.40 36.59 28.52
N LEU A 41 -14.25 36.39 27.50
CA LEU A 41 -14.08 35.26 26.61
C LEU A 41 -12.59 35.26 26.32
N THR A 42 -11.88 34.32 26.92
CA THR A 42 -10.43 34.23 26.81
C THR A 42 -10.18 34.33 25.33
N SER A 43 -9.44 35.37 24.94
CA SER A 43 -8.86 35.44 23.63
C SER A 43 -8.40 34.03 23.32
N ARG A 44 -8.84 33.50 22.19
CA ARG A 44 -8.11 32.41 21.57
C ARG A 44 -6.73 33.02 21.37
N ALA A 45 -5.84 32.84 22.35
CA ALA A 45 -4.46 33.21 22.19
C ALA A 45 -4.09 32.55 20.88
N ASP A 46 -3.68 33.35 19.91
CA ASP A 46 -2.95 32.85 18.76
C ASP A 46 -1.69 32.23 19.38
N MET A 47 -1.84 30.98 19.83
CA MET A 47 -0.75 30.14 20.29
C MET A 47 0.03 29.86 19.02
N THR A 48 1.01 30.72 18.75
CA THR A 48 2.06 30.42 17.80
C THR A 48 2.61 29.05 18.18
N PRO A 49 2.59 28.07 17.28
CA PRO A 49 3.10 26.74 17.59
C PRO A 49 4.54 26.86 18.12
N THR A 50 4.79 26.33 19.31
CA THR A 50 6.11 26.35 19.96
C THR A 50 6.99 25.21 19.46
N SER A 51 6.40 24.23 18.77
CA SER A 51 7.09 23.07 18.21
C SER A 51 6.57 22.75 16.81
N GLU A 52 7.46 22.28 15.93
CA GLU A 52 7.13 21.90 14.57
C GLU A 52 7.72 20.51 14.25
N LEU A 53 6.89 19.64 13.68
CA LEU A 53 7.30 18.35 13.13
C LEU A 53 7.20 18.35 11.61
N ASN A 54 8.29 18.02 10.95
CA ASN A 54 8.30 17.73 9.53
C ASN A 54 8.06 16.23 9.33
N VAL A 55 7.07 15.88 8.51
CA VAL A 55 6.67 14.49 8.29
C VAL A 55 6.66 14.22 6.79
N TRP A 56 7.41 13.20 6.35
CA TRP A 56 7.35 12.75 4.96
C TRP A 56 6.49 11.49 4.87
N VAL A 57 5.49 11.53 3.99
CA VAL A 57 4.59 10.40 3.68
C VAL A 57 4.52 10.20 2.18
N MET A 58 4.04 9.06 1.75
CA MET A 58 3.87 8.68 0.35
C MET A 58 2.47 9.04 -0.16
N SER A 59 2.32 9.12 -1.48
CA SER A 59 1.06 9.36 -2.16
C SER A 59 0.16 8.12 -2.21
N THR A 60 -0.26 7.60 -1.05
CA THR A 60 -0.97 6.31 -0.94
C THR A 60 -2.50 6.44 -0.90
N THR A 61 -3.04 7.60 -0.55
CA THR A 61 -4.49 7.87 -0.61
C THR A 61 -4.84 8.68 -1.86
N ALA A 62 -6.13 8.81 -2.17
CA ALA A 62 -6.58 9.59 -3.33
C ALA A 62 -6.25 11.09 -3.23
N GLN A 63 -6.26 11.67 -2.02
CA GLN A 63 -5.92 13.07 -1.77
C GLN A 63 -4.92 13.18 -0.60
N PRO A 64 -3.66 12.76 -0.76
CA PRO A 64 -2.75 12.47 0.35
C PRO A 64 -2.53 13.67 1.29
N GLN A 65 -2.43 14.89 0.75
CA GLN A 65 -2.28 16.08 1.59
C GLN A 65 -3.53 16.37 2.44
N GLN A 66 -4.72 16.27 1.84
CA GLN A 66 -5.98 16.57 2.49
C GLN A 66 -6.36 15.46 3.48
N ASP A 67 -6.21 14.20 3.08
CA ASP A 67 -6.50 13.03 3.90
C ASP A 67 -5.62 13.03 5.16
N MET A 68 -4.31 13.32 5.03
CA MET A 68 -3.44 13.45 6.20
C MET A 68 -3.84 14.60 7.10
N LYS A 69 -4.25 15.76 6.55
CA LYS A 69 -4.77 16.86 7.36
C LYS A 69 -6.01 16.45 8.17
N GLU A 70 -6.91 15.67 7.57
CA GLU A 70 -8.11 15.16 8.24
C GLU A 70 -7.82 14.07 9.28
N ILE A 71 -6.84 13.21 9.02
CA ILE A 71 -6.37 12.20 9.97
C ILE A 71 -5.73 12.87 11.18
N LEU A 72 -4.90 13.89 10.96
CA LEU A 72 -4.16 14.57 12.03
C LEU A 72 -5.00 15.57 12.82
N ARG A 73 -6.18 15.97 12.33
CA ARG A 73 -7.00 17.00 12.97
C ARG A 73 -7.26 16.75 14.47
N PRO A 74 -7.69 15.56 14.93
CA PRO A 74 -7.93 15.32 16.35
C PRO A 74 -6.65 15.43 17.19
N PHE A 75 -5.53 14.96 16.66
CA PHE A 75 -4.23 15.03 17.31
C PHE A 75 -3.76 16.48 17.48
N LEU A 76 -3.88 17.32 16.45
CA LEU A 76 -3.50 18.73 16.51
C LEU A 76 -4.43 19.54 17.44
N LEU A 77 -5.72 19.21 17.52
CA LEU A 77 -6.62 19.84 18.48
C LEU A 77 -6.23 19.52 19.94
N ALA A 78 -5.72 18.31 20.20
CA ALA A 78 -5.22 17.91 21.50
C ALA A 78 -3.82 18.46 21.82
N ASN A 79 -3.10 18.97 20.81
CA ASN A 79 -1.73 19.48 20.94
C ASN A 79 -1.61 20.83 20.22
N PRO A 80 -2.28 21.89 20.72
CA PRO A 80 -2.36 23.17 20.03
C PRO A 80 -1.01 23.92 19.95
N HIS A 81 -0.02 23.50 20.73
CA HIS A 81 1.36 23.99 20.70
C HIS A 81 2.19 23.40 19.54
N LEU A 82 1.69 22.35 18.88
CA LEU A 82 2.39 21.59 17.86
C LEU A 82 1.86 21.88 16.45
N ARG A 83 2.78 22.14 15.53
CA ARG A 83 2.50 22.16 14.08
C ARG A 83 3.07 20.90 13.43
N VAL A 84 2.30 20.28 12.53
CA VAL A 84 2.78 19.15 11.71
C VAL A 84 2.76 19.53 10.24
N ASN A 85 3.94 19.58 9.63
CA ASN A 85 4.15 19.87 8.22
C ASN A 85 4.34 18.56 7.44
N VAL A 86 3.29 18.13 6.73
CA VAL A 86 3.32 16.93 5.91
C VAL A 86 3.81 17.26 4.51
N THR A 87 4.87 16.59 4.07
CA THR A 87 5.34 16.56 2.68
C THR A 87 4.98 15.21 2.06
N VAL A 88 4.22 15.24 0.97
CA VAL A 88 3.88 14.02 0.22
C VAL A 88 4.95 13.75 -0.84
N LEU A 89 5.45 12.52 -0.87
CA LEU A 89 6.42 12.02 -1.83
C LEU A 89 5.75 11.03 -2.80
N ASN A 90 6.17 11.07 -4.06
CA ASN A 90 5.77 10.05 -5.03
C ASN A 90 6.69 8.83 -4.90
N TRP A 91 6.11 7.62 -4.89
CA TRP A 91 6.83 6.35 -4.71
C TRP A 91 8.04 6.16 -5.63
N GLU A 92 7.92 6.55 -6.90
CA GLU A 92 8.98 6.39 -7.90
C GLU A 92 10.25 7.19 -7.55
N SER A 93 10.09 8.37 -6.93
CA SER A 93 11.19 9.28 -6.59
C SER A 93 11.55 9.30 -5.10
N ALA A 94 10.71 8.71 -4.24
CA ALA A 94 10.84 8.82 -2.79
C ALA A 94 12.13 8.18 -2.26
N TRP A 95 12.53 7.02 -2.79
CA TRP A 95 13.75 6.33 -2.37
C TRP A 95 14.99 7.22 -2.50
N ALA A 96 15.16 7.89 -3.64
CA ALA A 96 16.32 8.74 -3.87
C ALA A 96 16.39 9.90 -2.86
N LYS A 97 15.23 10.55 -2.61
CA LYS A 97 15.13 11.66 -1.66
C LYS A 97 15.38 11.23 -0.22
N ILE A 98 14.79 10.11 0.22
CA ILE A 98 14.99 9.57 1.57
C ILE A 98 16.42 9.10 1.76
N ASN A 99 16.99 8.39 0.79
CA ASN A 99 18.36 7.91 0.85
C ASN A 99 19.36 9.08 0.96
N ALA A 100 19.14 10.16 0.21
CA ALA A 100 19.95 11.38 0.29
C ALA A 100 19.80 12.11 1.64
N ALA A 101 18.58 12.21 2.18
CA ALA A 101 18.35 12.76 3.52
C ALA A 101 19.01 11.94 4.62
N ALA A 102 19.03 10.61 4.47
CA ALA A 102 19.75 9.72 5.37
C ALA A 102 21.28 9.89 5.27
N ASP A 103 21.83 10.15 4.08
CA ASP A 103 23.26 10.41 3.91
C ASP A 103 23.70 11.78 4.45
N SER A 104 22.85 12.82 4.30
CA SER A 104 23.17 14.18 4.74
C SER A 104 22.83 14.45 6.22
N GLY A 105 21.99 13.61 6.83
CA GLY A 105 21.39 13.86 8.15
C GLY A 105 20.34 14.97 8.15
N GLN A 106 20.06 15.58 6.98
CA GLN A 106 19.08 16.64 6.80
C GLN A 106 17.79 16.03 6.24
N GLY A 107 16.88 15.66 7.14
CA GLY A 107 15.63 14.99 6.81
C GLY A 107 14.47 15.46 7.68
N PRO A 108 13.29 14.85 7.53
CA PRO A 108 12.13 15.14 8.36
C PRO A 108 12.33 14.62 9.80
N ASP A 109 11.43 14.96 10.71
CA ASP A 109 11.38 14.35 12.04
C ASP A 109 10.84 12.91 11.96
N VAL A 110 9.79 12.72 11.14
CA VAL A 110 9.17 11.42 10.87
C VAL A 110 9.22 11.13 9.38
N VAL A 111 9.62 9.91 9.02
CA VAL A 111 9.67 9.46 7.63
C VAL A 111 8.89 8.16 7.47
N GLU A 112 8.04 8.13 6.45
CA GLU A 112 7.50 6.88 5.93
C GLU A 112 8.57 6.15 5.12
N LEU A 113 8.75 4.88 5.43
CA LEU A 113 9.64 3.97 4.72
C LEU A 113 8.83 2.79 4.21
N GLY A 114 8.98 2.45 2.92
CA GLY A 114 8.56 1.15 2.43
C GLY A 114 9.18 0.05 3.29
N SER A 115 8.45 -1.03 3.54
CA SER A 115 8.91 -2.13 4.40
C SER A 115 10.22 -2.75 3.91
N THR A 116 10.49 -2.68 2.60
CA THR A 116 11.75 -3.12 1.98
C THR A 116 12.92 -2.15 2.18
N TRP A 117 12.66 -0.91 2.61
CA TRP A 117 13.66 0.15 2.72
C TRP A 117 14.22 0.32 4.13
N VAL A 118 13.49 -0.17 5.14
CA VAL A 118 13.84 0.02 6.56
C VAL A 118 15.26 -0.45 6.86
N ALA A 119 15.64 -1.67 6.46
CA ALA A 119 16.96 -2.21 6.73
C ALA A 119 18.09 -1.37 6.10
N SER A 120 17.88 -0.87 4.88
CA SER A 120 18.86 -0.04 4.19
C SER A 120 19.05 1.31 4.87
N ILE A 121 17.97 1.97 5.29
CA ILE A 121 18.07 3.26 6.01
C ILE A 121 18.61 3.05 7.42
N LEU A 122 18.17 2.00 8.12
CA LEU A 122 18.65 1.65 9.46
C LEU A 122 20.15 1.36 9.48
N SER A 123 20.71 0.72 8.45
CA SER A 123 22.16 0.47 8.37
C SER A 123 23.02 1.74 8.30
N LYS A 124 22.42 2.90 7.99
CA LYS A 124 23.09 4.21 8.05
C LYS A 124 23.07 4.82 9.46
N ASN A 125 22.48 4.12 10.42
CA ASN A 125 22.41 4.52 11.82
C ASN A 125 21.66 5.85 12.06
N VAL A 126 20.71 6.20 11.18
CA VAL A 126 19.97 7.48 11.21
C VAL A 126 18.57 7.38 11.80
N LEU A 127 18.09 6.19 12.15
CA LEU A 127 16.77 5.99 12.75
C LEU A 127 16.86 5.84 14.27
N GLU A 128 15.96 6.51 14.98
CA GLU A 128 15.84 6.42 16.43
C GLU A 128 15.14 5.12 16.84
N ALA A 129 15.61 4.49 17.92
CA ALA A 129 14.96 3.28 18.41
C ALA A 129 13.61 3.63 19.03
N VAL A 130 12.60 2.80 18.79
CA VAL A 130 11.27 2.97 19.36
C VAL A 130 11.36 2.80 20.88
N PRO A 131 10.89 3.78 21.70
CA PRO A 131 10.90 3.66 23.15
C PRO A 131 10.13 2.43 23.62
N SER A 132 10.66 1.72 24.61
CA SER A 132 10.05 0.50 25.14
C SER A 132 8.65 0.75 25.72
N ASP A 133 8.44 1.88 26.40
CA ASP A 133 7.14 2.24 26.96
C ASP A 133 6.11 2.61 25.88
N LEU A 134 6.57 3.20 24.76
CA LEU A 134 5.70 3.38 23.59
C LEU A 134 5.28 2.01 23.05
N MET A 135 6.22 1.08 22.86
CA MET A 135 5.89 -0.28 22.41
C MET A 135 4.91 -1.00 23.34
N LYS A 136 5.07 -0.87 24.66
CA LYS A 136 4.11 -1.42 25.64
C LYS A 136 2.73 -0.78 25.49
N SER A 137 2.66 0.54 25.33
CA SER A 137 1.39 1.27 25.17
C SER A 137 0.63 0.88 23.90
N LEU A 138 1.36 0.50 22.84
CA LEU A 138 0.78 -0.02 21.60
C LEU A 138 0.31 -1.47 21.72
N GLY A 139 0.56 -2.11 22.86
CA GLY A 139 0.23 -3.50 23.14
C GLY A 139 1.28 -4.50 22.67
N GLY A 140 2.48 -4.07 22.29
CA GLY A 140 3.58 -4.95 21.87
C GLY A 140 3.49 -5.46 20.43
N GLN A 141 4.47 -6.29 20.03
CA GLN A 141 4.64 -6.77 18.66
C GLN A 141 3.44 -7.58 18.13
N GLN A 142 2.74 -8.31 19.00
CA GLN A 142 1.61 -9.16 18.65
C GLN A 142 0.39 -8.39 18.16
N GLN A 143 0.37 -7.07 18.36
CA GLN A 143 -0.67 -6.21 17.79
C GLN A 143 -0.46 -5.96 16.30
N PHE A 144 0.72 -6.27 15.74
CA PHE A 144 1.05 -6.02 14.35
C PHE A 144 1.11 -7.32 13.54
N LEU A 145 0.77 -7.22 12.25
CA LEU A 145 0.89 -8.34 11.32
C LEU A 145 2.34 -8.86 11.25
N PRO A 146 2.59 -10.17 11.44
CA PRO A 146 3.95 -10.73 11.51
C PRO A 146 4.81 -10.41 10.27
N ALA A 147 4.21 -10.43 9.08
CA ALA A 147 4.92 -10.14 7.84
C ALA A 147 5.42 -8.69 7.74
N LEU A 148 4.72 -7.72 8.35
CA LEU A 148 5.19 -6.33 8.43
C LEU A 148 6.13 -6.13 9.61
N TRP A 149 5.83 -6.79 10.74
CA TRP A 149 6.64 -6.68 11.94
C TRP A 149 8.10 -7.09 11.69
N SER A 150 8.34 -8.10 10.85
CA SER A 150 9.70 -8.50 10.48
C SER A 150 10.52 -7.39 9.81
N SER A 151 9.87 -6.40 9.20
CA SER A 151 10.54 -5.25 8.57
C SER A 151 10.89 -4.11 9.53
N SER A 152 10.47 -4.18 10.79
CA SER A 152 10.62 -3.09 11.77
C SER A 152 12.03 -2.96 12.40
N HIS A 153 12.88 -3.96 12.17
CA HIS A 153 14.22 -4.11 12.76
C HIS A 153 15.17 -4.82 11.78
N LEU A 154 16.48 -4.76 12.05
CA LEU A 154 17.45 -5.58 11.32
C LEU A 154 17.33 -7.04 11.77
N TYR A 155 17.62 -7.97 10.85
CA TYR A 155 17.70 -9.39 11.18
C TYR A 155 18.64 -9.60 12.39
N ARG A 156 18.11 -10.23 13.46
CA ARG A 156 18.79 -10.49 14.75
C ARG A 156 19.04 -9.27 15.65
N ASP A 157 18.51 -8.09 15.36
CA ASP A 157 18.41 -6.99 16.34
C ASP A 157 17.07 -7.08 17.08
N GLU A 158 17.09 -6.98 18.40
CA GLU A 158 15.88 -6.97 19.24
C GLU A 158 15.24 -5.58 19.29
N ARG A 159 15.97 -4.53 18.90
CA ARG A 159 15.47 -3.15 18.90
C ARG A 159 14.66 -2.87 17.65
N VAL A 160 13.51 -2.25 17.86
CA VAL A 160 12.58 -1.79 16.83
C VAL A 160 12.93 -0.36 16.45
N TYR A 161 12.92 -0.02 15.16
CA TYR A 161 13.27 1.32 14.67
C TYR A 161 12.22 1.94 13.76
N ALA A 162 11.26 1.14 13.28
CA ALA A 162 10.16 1.62 12.46
C ALA A 162 8.87 0.89 12.85
N LEU A 163 7.77 1.60 13.02
CA LEU A 163 6.48 1.01 13.35
C LEU A 163 5.70 0.68 12.07
N PRO A 164 5.22 -0.57 11.89
CA PRO A 164 4.35 -0.91 10.77
C PRO A 164 3.12 -0.01 10.72
N TRP A 165 2.90 0.66 9.59
CA TRP A 165 1.83 1.64 9.44
C TRP A 165 0.63 1.08 8.67
N TYR A 166 0.89 0.42 7.54
CA TYR A 166 -0.13 -0.28 6.76
C TYR A 166 0.55 -1.33 5.89
N GLY A 167 -0.23 -2.26 5.33
CA GLY A 167 0.28 -3.24 4.38
C GLY A 167 -0.77 -3.84 3.46
N GLY A 168 -0.35 -4.81 2.66
CA GLY A 168 -1.22 -5.47 1.71
C GLY A 168 -0.51 -6.60 0.98
N ALA A 169 -1.30 -7.58 0.55
CA ALA A 169 -0.83 -8.61 -0.35
C ALA A 169 -0.93 -8.14 -1.81
N ARG A 170 -0.15 -8.73 -2.72
CA ARG A 170 -0.52 -8.76 -4.14
C ARG A 170 -1.46 -9.94 -4.38
N VAL A 171 -2.55 -9.78 -5.13
CA VAL A 171 -3.49 -10.87 -5.41
C VAL A 171 -4.02 -10.74 -6.82
N ALA A 172 -4.60 -11.82 -7.36
CA ALA A 172 -5.30 -11.75 -8.62
C ALA A 172 -6.64 -11.04 -8.43
N PHE A 173 -6.91 -10.05 -9.28
CA PHE A 173 -8.24 -9.49 -9.49
C PHE A 173 -8.74 -10.01 -10.84
N TYR A 174 -9.90 -10.66 -10.83
CA TYR A 174 -10.43 -11.31 -12.03
C TYR A 174 -11.89 -10.95 -12.30
N ARG A 175 -12.27 -10.95 -13.57
CA ARG A 175 -13.63 -10.67 -14.04
C ARG A 175 -14.53 -11.91 -13.92
N THR A 176 -15.47 -11.88 -12.97
CA THR A 176 -16.34 -13.03 -12.66
C THR A 176 -17.32 -13.35 -13.79
N ASP A 177 -17.77 -12.33 -14.52
CA ASP A 177 -18.63 -12.48 -15.69
C ASP A 177 -17.91 -13.18 -16.86
N LEU A 178 -16.64 -12.84 -17.11
CA LEU A 178 -15.84 -13.51 -18.14
C LEU A 178 -15.51 -14.95 -17.78
N PHE A 179 -15.18 -15.22 -16.52
CA PHE A 179 -14.98 -16.59 -16.04
C PHE A 179 -16.25 -17.42 -16.22
N LYS A 180 -17.41 -16.87 -15.85
CA LYS A 180 -18.72 -17.52 -16.07
C LYS A 180 -19.00 -17.76 -17.55
N GLN A 181 -18.76 -16.77 -18.42
CA GLN A 181 -18.97 -16.89 -19.87
C GLN A 181 -18.09 -17.97 -20.50
N ALA A 182 -16.84 -18.12 -20.04
CA ALA A 182 -15.93 -19.17 -20.51
C ALA A 182 -16.14 -20.53 -19.82
N GLY A 183 -17.09 -20.65 -18.88
CA GLY A 183 -17.30 -21.88 -18.10
C GLY A 183 -16.10 -22.24 -17.22
N ILE A 184 -15.39 -21.24 -16.69
CA ILE A 184 -14.20 -21.40 -15.85
C ILE A 184 -14.61 -21.22 -14.38
N ARG A 185 -14.27 -22.20 -13.55
CA ARG A 185 -14.31 -22.07 -12.10
C ARG A 185 -13.01 -21.42 -11.62
N ALA A 186 -13.10 -20.42 -10.75
CA ALA A 186 -11.94 -19.64 -10.33
C ALA A 186 -10.96 -20.51 -9.53
N GLU A 187 -11.47 -21.32 -8.61
CA GLU A 187 -10.69 -22.26 -7.82
C GLU A 187 -9.87 -23.23 -8.70
N ASP A 188 -10.40 -23.67 -9.84
CA ASP A 188 -9.69 -24.55 -10.77
C ASP A 188 -8.62 -23.76 -11.54
N ALA A 189 -8.96 -22.56 -12.01
CA ALA A 189 -8.04 -21.70 -12.74
C ALA A 189 -6.83 -21.28 -11.89
N PHE A 190 -7.03 -20.98 -10.61
CA PHE A 190 -5.96 -20.57 -9.70
C PHE A 190 -5.35 -21.75 -8.91
N ALA A 191 -5.78 -23.00 -9.18
CA ALA A 191 -5.24 -24.17 -8.49
C ALA A 191 -3.75 -24.39 -8.76
N ASN A 192 -3.29 -24.13 -9.99
CA ASN A 192 -1.89 -24.22 -10.37
C ASN A 192 -1.58 -23.46 -11.67
N TRP A 193 -0.30 -23.30 -11.99
CA TRP A 193 0.19 -22.62 -13.19
C TRP A 193 -0.34 -23.18 -14.52
N GLY A 194 -0.47 -24.51 -14.64
CA GLY A 194 -1.00 -25.17 -15.84
C GLY A 194 -2.47 -24.81 -16.06
N SER A 195 -3.30 -25.03 -15.04
CA SER A 195 -4.73 -24.67 -15.08
C SER A 195 -4.92 -23.17 -15.33
N PHE A 196 -4.09 -22.33 -14.71
CA PHE A 196 -4.14 -20.89 -14.91
C PHE A 196 -3.91 -20.51 -16.36
N LYS A 197 -2.85 -21.05 -16.99
CA LYS A 197 -2.58 -20.72 -18.39
C LYS A 197 -3.67 -21.25 -19.33
N GLN A 198 -4.23 -22.42 -19.07
CA GLN A 198 -5.37 -22.94 -19.83
C GLN A 198 -6.60 -22.04 -19.72
N ALA A 199 -6.90 -21.53 -18.51
CA ALA A 199 -7.96 -20.55 -18.29
C ALA A 199 -7.69 -19.25 -19.07
N MET A 200 -6.45 -18.74 -19.05
CA MET A 200 -6.10 -17.52 -19.79
C MET A 200 -6.27 -17.70 -21.30
N ARG A 201 -5.90 -18.85 -21.87
CA ARG A 201 -6.15 -19.14 -23.30
C ARG A 201 -7.63 -19.13 -23.65
N LYS A 202 -8.50 -19.67 -22.77
CA LYS A 202 -9.96 -19.59 -22.96
C LYS A 202 -10.45 -18.15 -22.92
N LEU A 203 -9.99 -17.36 -21.94
CA LEU A 203 -10.40 -15.96 -21.79
C LEU A 203 -9.93 -15.08 -22.96
N GLN A 204 -8.73 -15.34 -23.51
CA GLN A 204 -8.18 -14.61 -24.66
C GLN A 204 -9.05 -14.70 -25.92
N SER A 205 -9.87 -15.76 -26.02
CA SER A 205 -10.79 -15.95 -27.14
C SER A 205 -12.10 -15.14 -27.01
N LEU A 206 -12.37 -14.56 -25.84
CA LEU A 206 -13.61 -13.86 -25.56
C LEU A 206 -13.63 -12.44 -26.14
N LYS A 207 -14.85 -11.96 -26.35
CA LYS A 207 -15.16 -10.58 -26.72
C LYS A 207 -16.28 -10.04 -25.84
N VAL A 208 -16.17 -8.76 -25.49
CA VAL A 208 -17.23 -7.99 -24.81
C VAL A 208 -17.62 -6.86 -25.75
N ASP A 209 -18.91 -6.74 -26.09
CA ASP A 209 -19.42 -5.75 -27.04
C ASP A 209 -18.66 -5.73 -28.39
N GLY A 210 -18.31 -6.93 -28.87
CA GLY A 210 -17.56 -7.10 -30.11
C GLY A 210 -16.06 -6.77 -30.03
N LYS A 211 -15.57 -6.25 -28.90
CA LYS A 211 -14.16 -5.93 -28.67
C LYS A 211 -13.43 -7.10 -28.01
N PRO A 212 -12.21 -7.45 -28.48
CA PRO A 212 -11.41 -8.48 -27.82
C PRO A 212 -11.03 -8.03 -26.41
N ILE A 213 -11.01 -8.99 -25.48
CA ILE A 213 -10.48 -8.81 -24.14
C ILE A 213 -9.11 -9.48 -24.06
N ALA A 214 -8.15 -8.82 -23.43
CA ALA A 214 -6.87 -9.45 -23.13
C ALA A 214 -6.99 -10.31 -21.87
N ALA A 215 -6.44 -11.53 -21.89
CA ALA A 215 -6.55 -12.44 -20.76
C ALA A 215 -5.84 -11.88 -19.51
N LEU A 216 -4.64 -11.33 -19.70
CA LEU A 216 -3.80 -10.81 -18.62
C LEU A 216 -3.38 -9.37 -18.87
N GLY A 217 -3.48 -8.54 -17.83
CA GLY A 217 -2.82 -7.25 -17.75
C GLY A 217 -1.62 -7.34 -16.81
N TYR A 218 -0.43 -7.27 -17.39
CA TYR A 218 0.83 -7.17 -16.64
C TYR A 218 1.63 -5.98 -17.15
N PRO A 219 2.19 -5.16 -16.24
CA PRO A 219 3.07 -4.07 -16.64
C PRO A 219 4.44 -4.64 -17.06
N GLY A 220 5.22 -3.81 -17.74
CA GLY A 220 6.56 -4.21 -18.20
C GLY A 220 7.65 -3.25 -17.75
N LYS A 221 8.56 -2.92 -18.66
CA LYS A 221 9.90 -2.40 -18.31
C LYS A 221 9.94 -1.04 -17.60
N HIS A 222 8.87 -0.26 -17.67
CA HIS A 222 8.78 1.07 -17.05
C HIS A 222 8.16 1.03 -15.64
N ASP A 223 7.76 -0.16 -15.18
CA ASP A 223 7.08 -0.31 -13.91
C ASP A 223 8.04 -0.37 -12.72
N TRP A 224 7.76 0.47 -11.73
CA TRP A 224 8.52 0.48 -10.48
C TRP A 224 8.22 -0.77 -9.62
N ASP A 225 7.02 -1.34 -9.75
CA ASP A 225 6.51 -2.51 -8.99
C ASP A 225 6.87 -3.85 -9.67
N ILE A 226 7.68 -3.86 -10.76
CA ILE A 226 7.91 -5.07 -11.57
C ILE A 226 8.51 -6.23 -10.75
N LEU A 227 9.40 -5.92 -9.81
CA LEU A 227 9.97 -6.90 -8.89
C LEU A 227 8.90 -7.53 -7.99
N HIS A 228 7.97 -6.69 -7.53
CA HIS A 228 6.89 -7.05 -6.62
C HIS A 228 5.85 -7.93 -7.32
N ASN A 229 5.59 -7.64 -8.59
CA ASN A 229 4.75 -8.46 -9.46
C ASN A 229 5.38 -9.82 -9.81
N LEU A 230 6.70 -9.91 -9.93
CA LEU A 230 7.42 -11.14 -10.27
C LEU A 230 7.72 -12.05 -9.06
N ALA A 231 7.88 -11.48 -7.86
CA ALA A 231 8.32 -12.23 -6.69
C ALA A 231 7.43 -13.45 -6.32
N PRO A 232 6.09 -13.36 -6.33
CA PRO A 232 5.24 -14.53 -6.09
C PRO A 232 5.51 -15.68 -7.06
N TRP A 233 5.76 -15.39 -8.34
CA TRP A 233 6.09 -16.42 -9.34
C TRP A 233 7.42 -17.10 -9.02
N ILE A 234 8.45 -16.33 -8.65
CA ILE A 234 9.75 -16.88 -8.26
C ILE A 234 9.63 -17.78 -7.05
N TRP A 235 8.95 -17.31 -6.00
CA TRP A 235 8.77 -18.09 -4.78
C TRP A 235 7.92 -19.35 -5.00
N ASN A 236 6.92 -19.28 -5.87
CA ASN A 236 6.04 -20.41 -6.15
C ASN A 236 6.71 -21.49 -7.03
N ALA A 237 7.75 -21.13 -7.79
CA ALA A 237 8.68 -22.12 -8.37
C ALA A 237 9.66 -22.72 -7.35
N GLY A 238 9.74 -22.16 -6.14
CA GLY A 238 10.71 -22.51 -5.10
C GLY A 238 12.05 -21.79 -5.23
N GLY A 239 12.13 -20.77 -6.09
CA GLY A 239 13.27 -19.89 -6.22
C GLY A 239 13.28 -18.78 -5.17
N ASP A 240 14.35 -17.99 -5.16
CA ASP A 240 14.51 -16.85 -4.27
C ASP A 240 15.46 -15.79 -4.86
N PHE A 241 15.48 -14.61 -4.26
CA PHE A 241 16.37 -13.51 -4.63
C PHE A 241 17.76 -13.68 -4.02
N LEU A 242 17.79 -14.13 -2.76
CA LEU A 242 19.00 -14.38 -1.98
C LEU A 242 19.00 -15.82 -1.46
N SER A 243 20.19 -16.34 -1.13
CA SER A 243 20.33 -17.62 -0.43
C SER A 243 19.66 -17.59 0.94
N LYS A 244 19.40 -18.76 1.54
CA LYS A 244 18.73 -18.87 2.86
C LYS A 244 19.45 -18.13 3.99
N ASP A 245 20.78 -18.09 3.94
CA ASP A 245 21.63 -17.34 4.88
C ASP A 245 21.73 -15.84 4.51
N GLN A 246 21.10 -15.42 3.42
CA GLN A 246 21.04 -14.06 2.88
C GLN A 246 22.42 -13.50 2.48
N THR A 247 23.41 -14.38 2.30
CA THR A 247 24.78 -13.99 1.99
C THR A 247 25.13 -14.07 0.52
N ARG A 248 24.29 -14.63 -0.36
CA ARG A 248 24.57 -14.78 -1.81
C ARG A 248 23.34 -14.51 -2.65
N SER A 249 23.56 -14.12 -3.91
CA SER A 249 22.51 -14.06 -4.93
C SER A 249 21.97 -15.45 -5.23
N SER A 250 20.65 -15.59 -5.35
CA SER A 250 19.97 -16.83 -5.78
C SER A 250 19.08 -16.64 -7.02
N ILE A 251 19.15 -15.45 -7.64
CA ILE A 251 18.29 -15.06 -8.76
C ILE A 251 18.54 -15.89 -10.04
N ASN A 252 19.70 -16.54 -10.15
CA ASN A 252 20.04 -17.42 -11.27
C ASN A 252 19.83 -18.91 -10.96
N SER A 253 19.14 -19.25 -9.87
CA SER A 253 18.78 -20.64 -9.58
C SER A 253 17.87 -21.22 -10.67
N PRO A 254 17.91 -22.55 -10.91
CA PRO A 254 17.00 -23.20 -11.85
C PRO A 254 15.52 -22.88 -11.60
N GLU A 255 15.12 -22.81 -10.34
CA GLU A 255 13.75 -22.50 -9.93
C GLU A 255 13.37 -21.05 -10.30
N THR A 256 14.26 -20.08 -10.06
CA THR A 256 14.01 -18.68 -10.46
C THR A 256 13.95 -18.54 -11.98
N LEU A 257 14.84 -19.22 -12.71
CA LEU A 257 14.84 -19.21 -14.17
C LEU A 257 13.53 -19.81 -14.73
N GLN A 258 13.03 -20.88 -14.12
CA GLN A 258 11.75 -21.48 -14.48
C GLN A 258 10.58 -20.52 -14.29
N ALA A 259 10.55 -19.76 -13.19
CA ALA A 259 9.53 -18.73 -12.98
C ALA A 259 9.59 -17.62 -14.04
N ILE A 260 10.79 -17.11 -14.35
CA ILE A 260 10.99 -16.08 -15.37
C ILE A 260 10.54 -16.58 -16.75
N THR A 261 10.92 -17.80 -17.13
CA THR A 261 10.51 -18.41 -18.41
C THR A 261 9.00 -18.61 -18.47
N PHE A 262 8.40 -19.13 -17.39
CA PHE A 262 6.94 -19.27 -17.33
C PHE A 262 6.23 -17.92 -17.46
N PHE A 263 6.72 -16.88 -16.78
CA PHE A 263 6.13 -15.55 -16.86
C PHE A 263 6.26 -14.93 -18.27
N LYS A 264 7.42 -15.06 -18.92
CA LYS A 264 7.65 -14.63 -20.31
C LYS A 264 6.68 -15.28 -21.30
N SER A 265 6.39 -16.56 -21.11
CA SER A 265 5.53 -17.30 -22.03
C SER A 265 4.12 -16.72 -22.15
N PHE A 266 3.64 -15.94 -21.18
CA PHE A 266 2.37 -15.22 -21.33
C PHE A 266 2.40 -14.20 -22.47
N ALA A 267 3.50 -13.45 -22.62
CA ALA A 267 3.65 -12.50 -23.71
C ALA A 267 3.89 -13.22 -25.06
N GLU A 268 4.70 -14.29 -25.06
CA GLU A 268 4.99 -15.10 -26.25
C GLU A 268 3.73 -15.75 -26.84
N GLU A 269 2.82 -16.19 -25.97
CA GLU A 269 1.53 -16.76 -26.36
C GLU A 269 0.44 -15.69 -26.63
N GLY A 270 0.77 -14.40 -26.51
CA GLY A 270 -0.16 -13.29 -26.72
C GLY A 270 -1.24 -13.13 -25.64
N LEU A 271 -1.09 -13.81 -24.50
CA LEU A 271 -1.99 -13.71 -23.34
C LEU A 271 -1.83 -12.39 -22.60
N VAL A 272 -0.64 -11.80 -22.67
CA VAL A 272 -0.36 -10.41 -22.30
C VAL A 272 -0.07 -9.62 -23.59
N PRO A 273 -0.84 -8.57 -23.92
CA PRO A 273 -0.55 -7.73 -25.07
C PRO A 273 0.81 -7.04 -24.93
N THR A 274 1.60 -6.96 -26.00
CA THR A 274 2.90 -6.27 -25.97
C THR A 274 2.78 -4.79 -25.59
N SER A 275 1.66 -4.14 -25.92
CA SER A 275 1.36 -2.77 -25.49
C SER A 275 1.16 -2.63 -23.97
N ALA A 276 0.84 -3.71 -23.26
CA ALA A 276 0.78 -3.73 -21.80
C ALA A 276 2.20 -3.69 -21.19
N LEU A 277 3.20 -4.27 -21.86
CA LEU A 277 4.60 -4.29 -21.39
C LEU A 277 5.31 -2.93 -21.50
N GLU A 278 4.68 -1.95 -22.15
CA GLU A 278 5.12 -0.56 -22.20
C GLU A 278 4.38 0.32 -21.18
N LYS A 279 3.54 -0.27 -20.32
CA LYS A 279 2.77 0.42 -19.29
C LYS A 279 3.33 0.13 -17.89
N ASP A 280 3.04 1.04 -16.97
CA ASP A 280 3.21 0.85 -15.53
C ASP A 280 1.98 0.18 -14.89
N SER A 281 2.09 -0.20 -13.62
CA SER A 281 1.00 -0.84 -12.86
C SER A 281 -0.28 0.01 -12.81
N ALA A 282 -0.18 1.33 -12.64
CA ALA A 282 -1.34 2.20 -12.55
C ALA A 282 -2.13 2.26 -13.87
N GLN A 283 -1.42 2.27 -15.00
CA GLN A 283 -2.02 2.23 -16.33
C GLN A 283 -2.70 0.88 -16.62
N ILE A 284 -2.13 -0.23 -16.12
CA ILE A 284 -2.73 -1.57 -16.21
C ILE A 284 -4.01 -1.65 -15.37
N GLU A 285 -3.99 -1.16 -14.13
CA GLU A 285 -5.15 -1.07 -13.25
C GLU A 285 -6.28 -0.24 -13.89
N MET A 286 -5.95 0.94 -14.41
CA MET A 286 -6.91 1.80 -15.10
C MET A 286 -7.53 1.12 -16.33
N ALA A 287 -6.77 0.33 -17.08
CA ALA A 287 -7.28 -0.46 -18.20
C ALA A 287 -8.19 -1.61 -17.73
N PHE A 288 -7.87 -2.27 -16.62
CA PHE A 288 -8.75 -3.26 -16.00
C PHE A 288 -10.08 -2.64 -15.55
N PHE A 289 -10.07 -1.44 -14.97
CA PHE A 289 -11.30 -0.73 -14.59
C PHE A 289 -12.16 -0.38 -15.81
N ARG A 290 -11.55 -0.13 -16.97
CA ARG A 290 -12.24 0.04 -18.26
C ARG A 290 -12.66 -1.28 -18.91
N GLY A 291 -12.36 -2.41 -18.28
CA GLY A 291 -12.75 -3.74 -18.73
C GLY A 291 -11.88 -4.31 -19.84
N GLU A 292 -10.65 -3.82 -20.02
CA GLU A 292 -9.74 -4.27 -21.11
C GLU A 292 -9.03 -5.61 -20.79
N PHE A 293 -8.95 -5.98 -19.51
CA PHE A 293 -8.27 -7.19 -19.03
C PHE A 293 -9.22 -8.10 -18.26
N ALA A 294 -9.07 -9.42 -18.42
CA ALA A 294 -9.82 -10.40 -17.65
C ALA A 294 -9.21 -10.64 -16.26
N VAL A 295 -7.89 -10.64 -16.14
CA VAL A 295 -7.15 -10.81 -14.89
C VAL A 295 -5.99 -9.80 -14.82
N ILE A 296 -5.81 -9.18 -13.65
CA ILE A 296 -4.61 -8.44 -13.28
C ILE A 296 -4.12 -8.89 -11.90
N PHE A 297 -2.89 -8.55 -11.55
CA PHE A 297 -2.36 -8.74 -10.19
C PHE A 297 -2.04 -7.39 -9.60
N SER A 298 -2.59 -7.09 -8.43
CA SER A 298 -2.45 -5.78 -7.78
C SER A 298 -2.69 -5.90 -6.27
N GLY A 299 -2.68 -4.77 -5.55
CA GLY A 299 -2.89 -4.69 -4.12
C GLY A 299 -4.31 -4.29 -3.69
N PRO A 300 -4.53 -4.14 -2.38
CA PRO A 300 -5.86 -3.94 -1.81
C PRO A 300 -6.48 -2.57 -2.15
N TRP A 301 -5.67 -1.58 -2.58
CA TRP A 301 -6.16 -0.27 -3.04
C TRP A 301 -7.14 -0.39 -4.22
N VAL A 302 -7.04 -1.44 -5.04
CA VAL A 302 -8.00 -1.70 -6.12
C VAL A 302 -9.41 -1.89 -5.58
N LEU A 303 -9.58 -2.53 -4.42
CA LEU A 303 -10.90 -2.65 -3.76
C LEU A 303 -11.48 -1.28 -3.42
N LYS A 304 -10.63 -0.37 -2.94
CA LYS A 304 -11.03 1.01 -2.64
C LYS A 304 -11.44 1.77 -3.88
N VAL A 305 -10.67 1.68 -4.97
CA VAL A 305 -10.99 2.33 -6.23
C VAL A 305 -12.31 1.81 -6.78
N LEU A 306 -12.51 0.49 -6.83
CA LEU A 306 -13.73 -0.14 -7.34
C LEU A 306 -14.95 0.02 -6.43
N SER A 307 -14.79 0.39 -5.16
CA SER A 307 -15.92 0.69 -4.25
C SER A 307 -16.22 2.18 -4.10
N THR A 308 -15.37 3.06 -4.65
CA THR A 308 -15.53 4.51 -4.59
C THR A 308 -16.26 5.03 -5.81
N GLU A 309 -17.21 5.94 -5.63
CA GLU A 309 -17.96 6.58 -6.72
C GLU A 309 -17.03 7.34 -7.67
N LYS A 310 -17.32 7.31 -8.98
CA LYS A 310 -16.55 8.06 -9.99
C LYS A 310 -16.47 9.56 -9.68
N ALA A 311 -17.53 10.16 -9.14
CA ALA A 311 -17.55 11.56 -8.72
C ALA A 311 -16.51 11.89 -7.63
N LYS A 312 -16.02 10.88 -6.91
CA LYS A 312 -14.97 10.96 -5.88
C LYS A 312 -13.63 10.38 -6.35
N GLY A 313 -13.47 10.19 -7.67
CA GLY A 313 -12.26 9.65 -8.28
C GLY A 313 -12.15 8.12 -8.28
N GLY A 314 -13.22 7.39 -7.93
CA GLY A 314 -13.25 5.93 -7.98
C GLY A 314 -13.83 5.35 -9.28
N GLN A 315 -14.22 4.08 -9.23
CA GLN A 315 -14.71 3.30 -10.38
C GLN A 315 -15.94 2.44 -10.06
N LYS A 316 -16.69 2.76 -9.00
CA LYS A 316 -17.85 1.97 -8.53
C LYS A 316 -18.91 1.70 -9.59
N GLU A 317 -19.12 2.65 -10.50
CA GLU A 317 -20.11 2.54 -11.58
C GLU A 317 -19.51 1.90 -12.85
N SER A 318 -18.32 1.32 -12.79
CA SER A 318 -17.74 0.56 -13.91
C SER A 318 -18.35 -0.83 -14.00
N HIS A 319 -18.41 -1.38 -15.21
CA HIS A 319 -18.82 -2.76 -15.43
C HIS A 319 -17.91 -3.76 -14.70
N THR A 320 -16.61 -3.46 -14.61
CA THR A 320 -15.65 -4.24 -13.82
C THR A 320 -15.99 -4.24 -12.33
N ALA A 321 -16.35 -3.10 -11.73
CA ALA A 321 -16.70 -3.02 -10.31
C ALA A 321 -17.92 -3.88 -9.92
N ALA A 322 -18.85 -4.10 -10.86
CA ALA A 322 -19.99 -4.99 -10.66
C ALA A 322 -19.66 -6.48 -10.87
N ASN A 323 -18.54 -6.80 -11.53
CA ASN A 323 -18.25 -8.14 -12.03
C ASN A 323 -16.80 -8.56 -11.78
N PHE A 324 -16.28 -8.34 -10.57
CA PHE A 324 -14.95 -8.82 -10.19
C PHE A 324 -14.98 -9.65 -8.91
N SER A 325 -13.88 -10.35 -8.66
CA SER A 325 -13.55 -10.93 -7.36
C SER A 325 -12.03 -11.06 -7.27
N VAL A 326 -11.54 -11.59 -6.15
CA VAL A 326 -10.12 -11.80 -5.87
C VAL A 326 -9.79 -13.27 -5.71
N ALA A 327 -8.56 -13.63 -6.05
CA ALA A 327 -8.02 -14.99 -5.92
C ALA A 327 -6.53 -14.94 -5.57
N PRO A 328 -5.95 -16.03 -5.03
CA PRO A 328 -4.51 -16.07 -4.79
C PRO A 328 -3.75 -16.03 -6.12
N TYR A 329 -2.42 -15.87 -6.04
CA TYR A 329 -1.59 -16.30 -7.16
C TYR A 329 -1.82 -17.78 -7.44
N PRO A 330 -1.78 -18.22 -8.71
CA PRO A 330 -1.89 -19.64 -8.99
C PRO A 330 -0.71 -20.37 -8.34
N ALA A 331 -0.98 -21.50 -7.69
CA ALA A 331 0.06 -22.26 -7.03
C ALA A 331 1.13 -22.69 -8.06
N GLY A 332 2.38 -22.47 -7.71
CA GLY A 332 3.49 -22.94 -8.52
C GLY A 332 3.87 -24.36 -8.17
N ILE A 333 4.97 -24.81 -8.77
CA ILE A 333 5.46 -26.18 -8.67
C ILE A 333 5.84 -26.55 -7.23
N ARG A 334 6.27 -25.57 -6.42
CA ARG A 334 6.82 -25.81 -5.08
C ARG A 334 6.19 -24.97 -3.98
N GLY A 335 5.17 -24.17 -4.28
CA GLY A 335 4.54 -23.33 -3.27
C GLY A 335 3.38 -22.49 -3.77
N ASN A 336 2.67 -21.90 -2.81
CA ASN A 336 1.62 -20.93 -3.03
C ASN A 336 1.81 -19.78 -2.04
N GLN A 337 2.56 -18.78 -2.45
CA GLN A 337 2.93 -17.59 -1.70
C GLN A 337 2.53 -16.36 -2.49
N THR A 338 2.31 -15.27 -1.78
CA THR A 338 2.16 -13.94 -2.34
C THR A 338 3.04 -12.94 -1.61
N LEU A 339 3.41 -11.85 -2.28
CA LEU A 339 4.06 -10.73 -1.63
C LEU A 339 3.11 -10.10 -0.62
N PHE A 340 3.57 -9.96 0.62
CA PHE A 340 2.97 -9.08 1.61
C PHE A 340 4.01 -8.03 2.02
N SER A 341 3.70 -6.77 1.73
CA SER A 341 4.56 -5.62 2.03
C SER A 341 3.71 -4.43 2.44
N GLY A 342 4.35 -3.28 2.67
CA GLY A 342 3.65 -2.08 3.10
C GLY A 342 4.61 -0.95 3.44
N SER A 343 4.20 -0.12 4.39
CA SER A 343 5.01 0.96 4.90
C SER A 343 5.13 0.92 6.41
N ASN A 344 6.24 1.47 6.89
CA ASN A 344 6.51 1.75 8.28
C ASN A 344 6.71 3.26 8.48
N LEU A 345 6.52 3.73 9.70
CA LEU A 345 6.89 5.07 10.13
C LEU A 345 8.10 5.00 11.06
N ALA A 346 9.12 5.80 10.79
CA ALA A 346 10.33 5.88 11.60
C ALA A 346 10.60 7.33 12.04
N VAL A 347 11.23 7.49 13.21
CA VAL A 347 11.71 8.78 13.70
C VAL A 347 13.18 8.91 13.37
N MET A 348 13.58 10.05 12.77
CA MET A 348 14.98 10.32 12.46
C MET A 348 15.73 10.68 13.74
N LYS A 349 16.95 10.15 13.92
CA LYS A 349 17.82 10.50 15.07
C LYS A 349 18.15 11.99 15.15
N SER A 350 18.17 12.67 14.00
CA SER A 350 18.42 14.11 13.90
C SER A 350 17.24 14.97 14.34
N SER A 351 16.05 14.38 14.58
CA SER A 351 14.90 15.11 15.10
C SER A 351 15.22 15.75 16.46
N LYS A 352 14.83 17.02 16.60
CA LYS A 352 14.89 17.75 17.87
C LYS A 352 13.59 17.62 18.68
N ASN A 353 12.56 17.03 18.10
CA ASN A 353 11.20 16.94 18.65
C ASN A 353 10.76 15.47 18.81
N LYS A 354 11.67 14.60 19.28
CA LYS A 354 11.45 13.14 19.34
C LYS A 354 10.24 12.75 20.16
N GLU A 355 10.00 13.40 21.30
CA GLU A 355 8.83 13.11 22.14
C GLU A 355 7.52 13.36 21.39
N GLU A 356 7.39 14.49 20.69
CA GLU A 356 6.20 14.79 19.90
C GLU A 356 6.08 13.89 18.67
N ALA A 357 7.21 13.52 18.04
CA ALA A 357 7.24 12.55 16.95
C ALA A 357 6.71 11.17 17.41
N TRP A 358 7.12 10.71 18.60
CA TRP A 358 6.65 9.45 19.18
C TRP A 358 5.18 9.50 19.59
N ARG A 359 4.70 10.64 20.14
CA ARG A 359 3.27 10.85 20.41
C ARG A 359 2.44 10.84 19.13
N LEU A 360 2.94 11.43 18.06
CA LEU A 360 2.31 11.37 16.74
C LEU A 360 2.23 9.92 16.23
N LEU A 361 3.33 9.16 16.31
CA LEU A 361 3.32 7.75 15.92
C LEU A 361 2.35 6.93 16.77
N GLN A 362 2.27 7.17 18.08
CA GLN A 362 1.30 6.52 18.95
C GLN A 362 -0.14 6.75 18.48
N PHE A 363 -0.47 8.00 18.13
CA PHE A 363 -1.78 8.38 17.59
C PHE A 363 -2.07 7.68 16.26
N LEU A 364 -1.12 7.69 15.33
CA LEU A 364 -1.25 7.05 14.01
C LEU A 364 -1.39 5.51 14.10
N MET A 365 -0.85 4.92 15.16
CA MET A 365 -0.98 3.49 15.48
C MET A 365 -2.20 3.17 16.33
N SER A 366 -3.06 4.13 16.69
CA SER A 366 -4.32 3.81 17.35
C SER A 366 -5.24 3.02 16.41
N ARG A 367 -6.03 2.09 16.97
CA ARG A 367 -6.96 1.26 16.19
C ARG A 367 -7.89 2.11 15.30
N GLU A 368 -8.44 3.19 15.84
CA GLU A 368 -9.35 4.09 15.12
C GLU A 368 -8.65 4.76 13.92
N VAL A 369 -7.43 5.28 14.12
CA VAL A 369 -6.68 5.94 13.04
C VAL A 369 -6.22 4.92 11.99
N GLN A 370 -5.84 3.72 12.40
CA GLN A 370 -5.54 2.61 11.48
C GLN A 370 -6.74 2.27 10.59
N VAL A 371 -7.93 2.10 11.16
CA VAL A 371 -9.17 1.86 10.40
C VAL A 371 -9.47 3.04 9.45
N LYS A 372 -9.37 4.27 9.95
CA LYS A 372 -9.60 5.48 9.14
C LYS A 372 -8.63 5.57 7.95
N TYR A 373 -7.34 5.35 8.19
CA TYR A 373 -6.33 5.38 7.13
C TYR A 373 -6.57 4.27 6.10
N SER A 374 -6.94 3.07 6.54
CA SER A 374 -7.28 1.95 5.65
C SER A 374 -8.50 2.23 4.78
N LEU A 375 -9.54 2.87 5.32
CA LEU A 375 -10.70 3.27 4.52
C LEU A 375 -10.36 4.33 3.47
N LEU A 376 -9.36 5.18 3.71
CA LEU A 376 -8.92 6.23 2.78
C LEU A 376 -7.97 5.68 1.70
N SER A 377 -6.97 4.89 2.11
CA SER A 377 -5.94 4.33 1.22
C SER A 377 -6.38 3.07 0.48
N GLY A 378 -7.29 2.29 1.08
CA GLY A 378 -7.55 0.90 0.66
C GLY A 378 -6.47 -0.09 1.10
N MET A 379 -5.43 0.35 1.81
CA MET A 379 -4.44 -0.56 2.40
C MET A 379 -4.99 -1.24 3.65
N LEU A 380 -4.45 -2.41 3.98
CA LEU A 380 -4.82 -3.10 5.22
C LEU A 380 -4.18 -2.40 6.42
N PRO A 381 -4.90 -2.33 7.55
CA PRO A 381 -4.29 -1.91 8.81
C PRO A 381 -3.07 -2.78 9.12
N ALA A 382 -2.01 -2.17 9.63
CA ALA A 382 -0.89 -2.94 10.15
C ALA A 382 -1.26 -3.68 11.44
N ARG A 383 -2.28 -3.18 12.16
CA ARG A 383 -2.76 -3.78 13.40
C ARG A 383 -3.75 -4.91 13.18
N VAL A 384 -3.55 -6.01 13.90
CA VAL A 384 -4.40 -7.21 13.83
C VAL A 384 -5.83 -6.93 14.34
N ASP A 385 -5.96 -6.14 15.41
CA ASP A 385 -7.24 -5.77 16.03
C ASP A 385 -8.11 -4.82 15.17
N ALA A 386 -7.52 -4.23 14.12
CA ALA A 386 -8.21 -3.36 13.17
C ALA A 386 -8.67 -4.10 11.90
N LEU A 387 -8.07 -5.24 11.54
CA LEU A 387 -8.36 -5.96 10.29
C LEU A 387 -9.83 -6.36 10.14
N HIS A 388 -10.49 -6.71 11.24
CA HIS A 388 -11.88 -7.19 11.25
C HIS A 388 -12.86 -6.08 11.66
N ASP A 389 -12.47 -4.81 11.53
CA ASP A 389 -13.40 -3.72 11.82
C ASP A 389 -14.64 -3.79 10.90
N PRO A 390 -15.86 -3.66 11.45
CA PRO A 390 -17.08 -3.77 10.65
C PRO A 390 -17.17 -2.79 9.47
N SER A 391 -16.50 -1.64 9.54
CA SER A 391 -16.46 -0.68 8.42
C SER A 391 -15.63 -1.19 7.23
N LEU A 392 -14.55 -1.92 7.49
CA LEU A 392 -13.70 -2.51 6.46
C LEU A 392 -14.37 -3.73 5.83
N LEU A 393 -15.01 -4.58 6.64
CA LEU A 393 -15.75 -5.77 6.17
C LEU A 393 -16.92 -5.44 5.22
N LYS A 394 -17.40 -4.18 5.21
CA LYS A 394 -18.42 -3.69 4.27
C LYS A 394 -17.86 -3.35 2.89
N VAL A 395 -16.54 -3.22 2.74
CA VAL A 395 -15.90 -3.01 1.44
C VAL A 395 -16.03 -4.31 0.64
N ALA A 396 -16.55 -4.21 -0.59
CA ALA A 396 -16.76 -5.36 -1.46
C ALA A 396 -15.44 -6.17 -1.61
N HIS A 397 -15.55 -7.50 -1.47
CA HIS A 397 -14.43 -8.46 -1.56
C HIS A 397 -13.32 -8.29 -0.52
N TYR A 398 -13.48 -7.45 0.50
CA TYR A 398 -12.45 -7.28 1.54
C TYR A 398 -12.21 -8.57 2.35
N ALA A 399 -13.28 -9.29 2.72
CA ALA A 399 -13.16 -10.57 3.42
C ALA A 399 -12.43 -11.62 2.56
N ASP A 400 -12.78 -11.71 1.27
CA ASP A 400 -12.12 -12.61 0.31
C ASP A 400 -10.63 -12.27 0.17
N PHE A 401 -10.28 -10.97 0.21
CA PHE A 401 -8.90 -10.50 0.17
C PHE A 401 -8.12 -10.87 1.44
N LEU A 402 -8.74 -10.76 2.62
CA LEU A 402 -8.10 -11.15 3.89
C LEU A 402 -7.70 -12.63 3.90
N GLU A 403 -8.43 -13.51 3.23
CA GLU A 403 -8.03 -14.91 3.11
C GLU A 403 -6.70 -15.08 2.36
N GLN A 404 -6.41 -14.21 1.39
CA GLN A 404 -5.20 -14.30 0.57
C GLN A 404 -3.93 -13.89 1.32
N ILE A 405 -4.05 -13.04 2.35
CA ILE A 405 -2.89 -12.54 3.08
C ILE A 405 -2.22 -13.63 3.93
N LYS A 406 -2.92 -14.74 4.19
CA LYS A 406 -2.38 -15.92 4.90
C LYS A 406 -1.23 -16.57 4.13
N LEU A 407 -1.15 -16.34 2.82
CA LEU A 407 -0.06 -16.78 1.94
C LEU A 407 1.07 -15.73 1.85
N GLY A 408 0.98 -14.66 2.63
CA GLY A 408 1.86 -13.51 2.58
C GLY A 408 3.30 -13.82 2.99
N ARG A 409 4.23 -13.40 2.15
CA ARG A 409 5.67 -13.47 2.34
C ARG A 409 6.29 -12.11 2.11
N HIS A 410 7.21 -11.71 2.99
CA HIS A 410 8.02 -10.52 2.84
C HIS A 410 9.39 -10.86 2.25
N TYR A 411 10.04 -9.87 1.64
CA TYR A 411 11.44 -9.98 1.21
C TYR A 411 12.42 -10.12 2.38
N PRO A 412 13.65 -10.60 2.13
CA PRO A 412 14.75 -10.52 3.09
C PRO A 412 14.99 -9.09 3.60
N VAL A 413 15.15 -8.96 4.91
CA VAL A 413 15.34 -7.66 5.59
C VAL A 413 16.84 -7.40 5.76
N VAL A 414 17.52 -7.12 4.64
CA VAL A 414 18.97 -6.90 4.59
C VAL A 414 19.32 -5.44 4.26
N PRO A 415 20.42 -4.88 4.81
CA PRO A 415 20.89 -3.54 4.48
C PRO A 415 21.03 -3.24 2.98
N ALA A 416 21.40 -4.25 2.19
CA ALA A 416 21.60 -4.10 0.75
C ALA A 416 20.29 -4.02 -0.05
N TRP A 417 19.12 -4.30 0.54
CA TRP A 417 17.89 -4.53 -0.21
C TRP A 417 17.43 -3.33 -1.04
N GLY A 418 17.45 -2.09 -0.51
CA GLY A 418 17.06 -0.90 -1.28
C GLY A 418 17.94 -0.67 -2.53
N LYS A 419 19.22 -1.08 -2.50
CA LYS A 419 20.08 -1.07 -3.70
C LYS A 419 19.73 -2.22 -4.65
N LEU A 420 19.53 -3.42 -4.10
CA LEU A 420 19.14 -4.61 -4.86
C LEU A 420 17.81 -4.42 -5.59
N GLU A 421 16.82 -3.82 -4.96
CA GLU A 421 15.51 -3.54 -5.55
C GLU A 421 15.64 -2.70 -6.83
N ASN A 422 16.51 -1.68 -6.82
CA ASN A 422 16.81 -0.87 -8.01
C ASN A 422 17.54 -1.68 -9.11
N VAL A 423 18.49 -2.55 -8.72
CA VAL A 423 19.18 -3.46 -9.66
C VAL A 423 18.19 -4.42 -10.30
N PHE A 424 17.33 -5.04 -9.50
CA PHE A 424 16.29 -5.94 -9.95
C PHE A 424 15.30 -5.25 -10.87
N ARG A 425 14.77 -4.08 -10.50
CA ARG A 425 13.83 -3.32 -11.35
C ARG A 425 14.41 -3.07 -12.74
N SER A 426 15.63 -2.52 -12.81
CA SER A 426 16.29 -2.19 -14.09
C SER A 426 16.51 -3.44 -14.96
N SER A 427 17.04 -4.51 -14.37
CA SER A 427 17.44 -5.70 -15.11
C SER A 427 16.26 -6.62 -15.46
N ILE A 428 15.26 -6.77 -14.56
CA ILE A 428 14.03 -7.50 -14.86
C ILE A 428 13.21 -6.76 -15.92
N GLY A 429 13.18 -5.43 -15.90
CA GLY A 429 12.56 -4.65 -16.97
C GLY A 429 13.12 -4.98 -18.35
N GLN A 430 14.44 -5.18 -18.46
CA GLN A 430 15.10 -5.61 -19.71
C GLN A 430 14.72 -7.03 -20.12
N VAL A 431 14.60 -7.94 -19.14
CA VAL A 431 14.14 -9.32 -19.36
C VAL A 431 12.69 -9.35 -19.86
N MET A 432 11.85 -8.41 -19.41
CA MET A 432 10.42 -8.35 -19.70
C MET A 432 10.04 -7.48 -20.90
N THR A 433 11.01 -7.15 -21.77
CA THR A 433 10.72 -6.42 -23.01
C THR A 433 10.12 -7.33 -24.08
N ALA A 434 9.25 -6.78 -24.93
CA ALA A 434 8.63 -7.52 -26.04
C ALA A 434 9.63 -8.13 -27.04
N ASN A 435 10.88 -7.64 -27.07
CA ASN A 435 11.95 -8.10 -27.96
C ASN A 435 12.97 -9.02 -27.27
N ALA A 436 12.80 -9.33 -25.98
CA ALA A 436 13.72 -10.21 -25.28
C ALA A 436 13.62 -11.63 -25.84
N LYS A 437 14.72 -12.19 -26.34
CA LYS A 437 14.70 -13.57 -26.85
C LYS A 437 14.43 -14.54 -25.67
N PRO A 438 13.67 -15.63 -25.89
CA PRO A 438 13.29 -16.57 -24.82
C PRO A 438 14.50 -17.16 -24.08
N ASN A 439 15.58 -17.45 -24.82
CA ASN A 439 16.77 -18.14 -24.29
C ASN A 439 17.99 -17.21 -24.15
N ASP A 440 17.78 -15.90 -24.13
CA ASP A 440 18.88 -14.96 -23.88
C ASP A 440 19.27 -14.97 -22.40
N SER A 441 20.40 -15.61 -22.09
CA SER A 441 20.94 -15.68 -20.74
C SER A 441 21.64 -14.40 -20.30
N GLN A 442 21.99 -13.49 -21.22
CA GLN A 442 22.83 -12.33 -20.91
C GLN A 442 22.21 -11.39 -19.87
N PRO A 443 20.91 -11.02 -19.93
CA PRO A 443 20.30 -10.15 -18.92
C PRO A 443 20.30 -10.78 -17.53
N ILE A 444 20.10 -12.11 -17.45
CA ILE A 444 20.05 -12.84 -16.18
C ILE A 444 21.45 -13.06 -15.60
N GLU A 445 22.43 -13.32 -16.45
CA GLU A 445 23.85 -13.36 -16.07
C GLU A 445 24.33 -12.02 -15.52
N LYS A 446 23.99 -10.92 -16.20
CA LYS A 446 24.27 -9.56 -15.75
C LYS A 446 23.61 -9.28 -14.41
N LEU A 447 22.32 -9.60 -14.27
CA LEU A 447 21.56 -9.43 -13.03
C LEU A 447 22.19 -10.19 -11.87
N SER A 448 22.59 -11.45 -12.08
CA SER A 448 23.25 -12.27 -11.05
C SER A 448 24.57 -11.66 -10.59
N LYS A 449 25.41 -11.17 -11.53
CA LYS A 449 26.69 -10.50 -11.24
C LYS A 449 26.49 -9.19 -10.47
N GLU A 450 25.55 -8.35 -10.90
CA GLU A 450 25.23 -7.08 -10.23
C GLU A 450 24.67 -7.30 -8.83
N THR A 451 23.82 -8.31 -8.66
CA THR A 451 23.29 -8.72 -7.34
C THR A 451 24.45 -9.10 -6.42
N ALA A 452 25.34 -10.00 -6.87
CA ALA A 452 26.51 -10.46 -6.11
C ALA A 452 27.45 -9.31 -5.71
N SER A 453 27.73 -8.40 -6.65
CA SER A 453 28.52 -7.20 -6.38
C SER A 453 27.88 -6.29 -5.33
N THR A 454 26.55 -6.13 -5.36
CA THR A 454 25.82 -5.26 -4.44
C THR A 454 25.81 -5.78 -3.00
N ILE A 455 25.73 -7.10 -2.81
CA ILE A 455 25.79 -7.74 -1.48
C ILE A 455 27.22 -7.96 -0.97
N GLY A 456 28.25 -7.67 -1.78
CA GLY A 456 29.65 -7.80 -1.39
C GLY A 456 30.18 -9.23 -1.34
N VAL A 457 29.60 -10.17 -2.10
CA VAL A 457 30.03 -11.57 -2.11
C VAL A 457 30.14 -12.14 -3.53
N GLY A 458 30.85 -13.26 -3.69
CA GLY A 458 31.04 -13.91 -4.99
C GLY A 458 29.77 -14.49 -5.62
N VAL A 459 29.75 -14.58 -6.95
CA VAL A 459 28.71 -15.30 -7.72
C VAL A 459 28.86 -16.80 -7.43
N ASN A 460 27.74 -17.51 -7.25
CA ASN A 460 27.79 -18.98 -7.21
C ASN A 460 28.25 -19.49 -8.59
N SER A 461 29.51 -19.93 -8.67
CA SER A 461 30.20 -20.33 -9.91
C SER A 461 29.81 -21.73 -10.39
N ASN A 462 28.88 -22.42 -9.72
CA ASN A 462 28.26 -23.65 -10.21
C ASN A 462 27.26 -23.34 -11.34
N ALA A 463 27.77 -22.73 -12.40
CA ALA A 463 27.07 -22.52 -13.65
C ALA A 463 27.15 -23.80 -14.48
N PHE A 464 26.16 -24.68 -14.32
CA PHE A 464 25.60 -25.27 -15.53
C PHE A 464 25.25 -24.08 -16.44
N SER A 465 25.69 -24.10 -17.71
CA SER A 465 25.42 -23.02 -18.67
C SER A 465 23.99 -22.52 -18.48
N ILE A 466 23.79 -21.26 -18.09
CA ILE A 466 22.45 -20.71 -17.80
C ILE A 466 21.51 -20.94 -18.99
N LYS A 467 22.06 -20.93 -20.20
CA LYS A 467 21.37 -21.37 -21.42
C LYS A 467 20.79 -22.78 -21.30
N LYS A 468 21.56 -23.78 -20.87
CA LYS A 468 21.08 -25.16 -20.65
C LYS A 468 19.97 -25.22 -19.58
N ILE A 469 20.05 -24.38 -18.56
CA ILE A 469 19.00 -24.29 -17.53
C ILE A 469 17.73 -23.65 -18.10
N LEU A 470 17.87 -22.58 -18.89
CA LEU A 470 16.76 -21.94 -19.60
C LEU A 470 16.12 -22.89 -20.60
N ASP A 471 16.91 -23.65 -21.36
CA ASP A 471 16.41 -24.66 -22.31
C ASP A 471 15.62 -25.76 -21.57
N LYS A 472 16.15 -26.23 -20.43
CA LYS A 472 15.45 -27.20 -19.57
C LYS A 472 14.19 -26.61 -18.95
N ALA A 473 14.25 -25.37 -18.45
CA ALA A 473 13.11 -24.68 -17.86
C ALA A 473 12.00 -24.43 -18.88
N ALA A 474 12.35 -24.08 -20.12
CA ALA A 474 11.43 -23.96 -21.23
C ALA A 474 10.76 -25.29 -21.56
N TYR A 475 11.54 -26.38 -21.58
CA TYR A 475 11.00 -27.73 -21.74
C TYR A 475 10.05 -28.13 -20.61
N GLU A 476 10.43 -27.90 -19.34
CA GLU A 476 9.59 -28.21 -18.18
C GLU A 476 8.32 -27.35 -18.14
N ALA A 477 8.41 -26.07 -18.52
CA ALA A 477 7.26 -25.21 -18.69
C ALA A 477 6.30 -25.77 -19.77
N ASP A 478 6.82 -26.25 -20.90
CA ASP A 478 6.03 -26.94 -21.92
C ASP A 478 5.41 -28.26 -21.40
N GLN A 479 6.08 -29.00 -20.52
CA GLN A 479 5.49 -30.18 -19.88
C GLN A 479 4.36 -29.82 -18.90
N ILE A 480 4.50 -28.76 -18.11
CA ILE A 480 3.44 -28.23 -17.23
C ILE A 480 2.20 -27.85 -18.08
N LEU A 481 2.41 -27.38 -19.31
CA LEU A 481 1.33 -27.05 -20.23
C LEU A 481 0.64 -28.27 -20.84
N LYS A 482 1.36 -29.39 -20.96
CA LYS A 482 0.87 -30.65 -21.54
C LYS A 482 0.25 -31.57 -20.50
N ALA A 483 0.52 -31.36 -19.22
CA ALA A 483 -0.16 -32.02 -18.13
C ALA A 483 -1.66 -31.65 -18.20
N LYS A 484 -2.50 -32.61 -18.62
CA LYS A 484 -3.95 -32.49 -18.48
C LYS A 484 -4.29 -32.46 -16.98
N PRO A 485 -5.34 -31.70 -16.58
CA PRO A 485 -5.76 -31.58 -15.20
C PRO A 485 -6.01 -32.93 -14.53
#